data_AF-A0A8J3KTM0-F1
#
_entry.id   AF-A0A8J3KTM0-F1
#
_cell.length_a   1.000
_cell.length_b   1.000
_cell.length_c   1.000
_cell.angle_alpha   90.00
_cell.angle_beta   90.00
_cell.angle_gamma   90.00
#
_symmetry.space_group_name_H-M   'P 1'
#
loop_
_entity.id
_entity.type
_entity.pdbx_description
1 polymer ?
#
loop_
_entity_poly.entity_id
_entity_poly.type
_entity_poly.pdbx_seq_one_letter_code
_entity_poly.pdbx_strand_id
1 'polypeptide(L)'
;MHAGTAPIPVWTGNRTRHRLNRSGNRQLNTALHRIAVTQLRVHPPTKALVERQVSQGNSRPEALRVLRRHLADIVYHRLRKAEATGPTDLALT
;
A
#
# COMPACT_ATOMS: atom_id res chain seq x y z
N MET A 1 4.40 -6.48 -13.57
CA MET A 1 3.88 -5.87 -12.33
C MET A 1 4.45 -4.47 -12.17
N HIS A 2 3.61 -3.45 -11.99
CA HIS A 2 4.06 -2.06 -11.83
C HIS A 2 4.61 -1.77 -10.41
N ALA A 3 3.96 -2.30 -9.37
CA ALA A 3 4.39 -2.19 -7.97
C ALA A 3 4.69 -3.56 -7.35
N GLY A 4 5.67 -3.62 -6.46
CA GLY A 4 6.03 -4.81 -5.65
C GLY A 4 5.15 -4.98 -4.40
N THR A 5 3.87 -4.64 -4.50
CA THR A 5 2.91 -4.69 -3.37
C THR A 5 1.99 -5.89 -3.41
N ALA A 6 1.97 -6.64 -4.51
CA ALA A 6 1.15 -7.83 -4.63
C ALA A 6 1.61 -8.91 -3.62
N PRO A 7 0.69 -9.49 -2.82
CA PRO A 7 1.01 -10.54 -1.87
C PRO A 7 1.48 -11.78 -2.63
N ILE A 8 2.67 -12.28 -2.29
CA ILE A 8 3.14 -13.56 -2.82
C ILE A 8 2.99 -14.59 -1.71
N PRO A 9 2.06 -15.55 -1.85
CA PRO A 9 1.84 -16.54 -0.82
C PRO A 9 3.05 -17.46 -0.71
N VAL A 10 3.39 -17.84 0.52
CA VAL A 10 4.35 -18.88 0.84
C VAL A 10 3.69 -19.81 1.85
N TRP A 11 3.68 -21.10 1.53
CA TRP A 11 3.04 -22.12 2.34
C TRP A 11 4.09 -23.15 2.75
N THR A 12 4.15 -23.41 4.05
CA THR A 12 4.86 -24.54 4.65
C THR A 12 3.90 -25.13 5.69
N GLY A 13 2.81 -25.76 5.23
CA GLY A 13 1.71 -26.25 6.09
C GLY A 13 0.62 -25.22 6.42
N ASN A 14 -0.09 -25.43 7.54
CA ASN A 14 -1.37 -24.80 7.93
C ASN A 14 -1.30 -23.28 8.28
N ARG A 15 -0.26 -22.57 7.83
CA ARG A 15 -0.07 -21.13 8.10
C ARG A 15 -0.02 -20.33 6.80
N THR A 16 -0.99 -19.45 6.62
CA THR A 16 -1.04 -18.43 5.56
C THR A 16 0.04 -17.37 5.81
N ARG A 17 1.16 -17.40 5.08
CA ARG A 17 2.16 -16.31 5.11
C ARG A 17 2.42 -15.74 3.73
N HIS A 18 2.87 -14.49 3.70
CA HIS A 18 3.15 -13.79 2.46
C HIS A 18 4.59 -13.27 2.46
N ARG A 19 5.38 -13.65 1.46
CA ARG A 19 6.75 -13.13 1.31
C ARG A 19 6.75 -11.72 0.72
N LEU A 20 7.85 -11.01 0.97
CA LEU A 20 8.11 -9.72 0.33
C LEU A 20 8.29 -9.91 -1.18
N ASN A 21 7.49 -9.19 -1.96
CA ASN A 21 7.72 -9.04 -3.39
C ASN A 21 8.80 -7.97 -3.63
N ARG A 22 9.89 -8.35 -4.30
CA ARG A 22 11.02 -7.45 -4.65
C ARG A 22 10.94 -6.92 -6.08
N SER A 23 9.99 -7.42 -6.87
CA SER A 23 9.83 -7.05 -8.27
C SER A 23 9.14 -5.69 -8.43
N GLY A 24 9.06 -5.21 -9.68
CA GLY A 24 8.38 -3.96 -10.04
C GLY A 24 9.28 -2.73 -9.98
N ASN A 25 8.67 -1.54 -10.13
CA ASN A 25 9.41 -0.28 -10.22
C ASN A 25 9.94 0.15 -8.84
N ARG A 26 11.26 0.35 -8.74
CA ARG A 26 11.94 0.75 -7.50
C ARG A 26 11.52 2.13 -7.00
N GLN A 27 11.31 3.10 -7.90
CA GLN A 27 10.88 4.44 -7.54
C GLN A 27 9.47 4.42 -6.94
N LEU A 28 8.54 3.69 -7.58
CA LEU A 28 7.19 3.51 -7.08
C LEU A 28 7.17 2.82 -5.71
N ASN A 29 7.95 1.75 -5.55
CA ASN A 29 8.07 1.05 -4.27
C ASN A 29 8.62 1.95 -3.16
N THR A 30 9.56 2.84 -3.50
CA THR A 30 10.14 3.82 -2.57
C THR A 30 9.13 4.91 -2.20
N ALA A 31 8.38 5.43 -3.17
CA ALA A 31 7.32 6.42 -2.92
C ALA A 31 6.24 5.85 -1.99
N LEU A 32 5.74 4.64 -2.27
CA LEU A 32 4.76 3.96 -1.41
C LEU A 32 5.31 3.70 -0.01
N HIS A 33 6.60 3.35 0.12
CA HIS A 33 7.23 3.19 1.42
C HIS A 33 7.29 4.51 2.20
N ARG A 34 7.69 5.61 1.56
CA ARG A 34 7.73 6.94 2.16
C ARG A 34 6.34 7.38 2.62
N ILE A 35 5.32 7.23 1.78
CA ILE A 35 3.93 7.54 2.13
C ILE A 35 3.50 6.71 3.34
N ALA A 36 3.77 5.40 3.35
CA ALA A 36 3.41 4.53 4.47
C ALA A 36 4.06 4.97 5.79
N VAL A 37 5.35 5.33 5.78
CA VAL A 37 6.06 5.79 6.98
C VAL A 37 5.50 7.13 7.47
N THR A 38 5.23 8.07 6.57
CA THR A 38 4.63 9.36 6.92
C THR A 38 3.23 9.17 7.49
N GLN A 39 2.36 8.41 6.82
CA GLN A 39 0.99 8.13 7.25
C GLN A 39 0.96 7.41 8.60
N LEU A 40 1.90 6.51 8.87
CA LEU A 40 1.98 5.86 10.18
C LEU A 40 2.31 6.82 11.32
N ARG A 41 2.99 7.95 11.04
CA ARG A 41 3.32 8.97 12.04
C ARG A 41 2.18 9.95 12.27
N VAL A 42 1.50 10.38 11.20
CA VAL A 42 0.57 11.52 11.26
C VAL A 42 -0.90 11.16 11.17
N HIS A 43 -1.25 9.96 10.67
CA HIS A 43 -2.63 9.60 10.34
C HIS A 43 -3.16 8.49 11.27
N PRO A 44 -4.07 8.82 12.20
CA PRO A 44 -4.58 7.87 13.18
C PRO A 44 -5.22 6.59 12.57
N PRO A 45 -6.01 6.66 11.48
CA PRO A 45 -6.60 5.46 10.86
C PRO A 45 -5.54 4.47 10.33
N THR A 46 -4.40 4.98 9.85
CA THR A 46 -3.29 4.14 9.39
C THR A 46 -2.63 3.41 10.56
N LYS A 47 -2.49 4.11 11.71
CA LYS A 47 -1.98 3.51 12.94
C LYS A 47 -2.91 2.39 13.43
N ALA A 48 -4.21 2.64 13.49
CA ALA A 48 -5.22 1.65 13.88
C ALA A 48 -5.21 0.42 12.96
N LEU A 49 -5.04 0.60 11.64
CA LEU A 49 -4.92 -0.51 10.71
C LEU A 49 -3.69 -1.39 11.00
N VAL A 50 -2.54 -0.77 11.27
CA VAL A 50 -1.30 -1.50 11.58
C VAL A 50 -1.42 -2.21 12.93
N GLU A 51 -1.98 -1.56 13.94
CA GLU A 51 -2.22 -2.16 15.26
C GLU A 51 -3.16 -3.36 15.17
N ARG A 52 -4.27 -3.24 14.42
CA ARG A 52 -5.20 -4.36 14.16
C ARG A 52 -4.50 -5.54 13.47
N GLN A 53 -3.59 -5.26 12.53
CA GLN A 53 -2.84 -6.34 11.87
C GLN A 53 -1.86 -7.01 12.83
N VAL A 54 -1.21 -6.24 13.70
CA VAL A 54 -0.32 -6.78 14.73
C VAL A 54 -1.10 -7.62 15.76
N SER A 55 -2.28 -7.18 16.18
CA SER A 55 -3.13 -7.94 17.10
C SER A 55 -3.65 -9.25 16.49
N GLN A 56 -3.75 -9.33 15.16
CA GLN A 56 -4.09 -10.56 14.42
C GLN A 56 -2.89 -11.53 14.28
N GLY A 57 -1.74 -11.23 14.87
CA GLY A 57 -0.56 -12.09 14.88
C GLY A 57 0.43 -11.83 13.73
N ASN A 58 0.21 -10.78 12.92
CA ASN A 58 1.19 -10.37 11.92
C ASN A 58 2.36 -9.63 12.55
N SER A 59 3.57 -9.89 12.06
CA SER A 59 4.73 -9.08 12.42
C SER A 59 4.59 -7.65 11.90
N ARG A 60 5.24 -6.68 12.54
CA ARG A 60 5.20 -5.27 12.10
C ARG A 60 5.59 -5.09 10.61
N PRO A 61 6.60 -5.80 10.05
CA PRO A 61 6.89 -5.75 8.62
C PRO A 61 5.76 -6.32 7.74
N GLU A 62 5.03 -7.33 8.19
CA GLU A 62 3.85 -7.88 7.49
C GLU A 62 2.68 -6.89 7.53
N ALA A 63 2.41 -6.28 8.68
CA ALA A 63 1.41 -5.21 8.79
C ALA A 63 1.73 -4.03 7.86
N LEU A 64 3.00 -3.62 7.77
CA LEU A 64 3.45 -2.59 6.82
C LEU A 64 3.32 -3.02 5.34
N ARG A 65 3.38 -4.31 5.02
CA ARG A 65 3.10 -4.80 3.65
C ARG A 65 1.63 -4.65 3.31
N VAL A 66 0.74 -5.00 4.24
CA VAL A 66 -0.71 -4.79 4.08
C VAL A 66 -1.03 -3.31 3.88
N LEU A 67 -0.43 -2.43 4.70
CA LEU A 67 -0.59 -0.98 4.53
C LEU A 67 -0.13 -0.50 3.14
N ARG A 68 1.06 -0.93 2.68
CA ARG A 68 1.56 -0.55 1.35
C ARG A 68 0.67 -1.06 0.21
N ARG A 69 0.11 -2.27 0.34
CA ARG A 69 -0.87 -2.80 -0.62
C ARG A 69 -2.12 -1.93 -0.67
N HIS A 70 -2.65 -1.54 0.49
CA HIS A 70 -3.82 -0.68 0.60
C HIS A 70 -3.57 0.72 0.02
N LEU A 71 -2.41 1.32 0.29
CA LEU A 71 -2.02 2.61 -0.29
C LEU A 71 -1.87 2.53 -1.81
N ALA A 72 -1.32 1.42 -2.34
CA ALA A 72 -1.25 1.22 -3.78
C ALA A 72 -2.63 1.17 -4.43
N ASP A 73 -3.62 0.52 -3.80
CA ASP A 73 -5.01 0.55 -4.27
C ASP A 73 -5.56 1.96 -4.24
N ILE A 74 -5.43 2.68 -3.12
CA ILE A 74 -5.95 4.05 -3.01
C ILE A 74 -5.36 4.95 -4.10
N VAL A 75 -4.04 4.94 -4.28
CA VAL A 75 -3.36 5.76 -5.30
C VAL A 75 -3.87 5.41 -6.69
N TYR A 76 -3.98 4.12 -7.01
CA TYR A 76 -4.49 3.68 -8.30
C TYR A 76 -5.92 4.15 -8.56
N HIS A 77 -6.83 3.98 -7.59
CA HIS A 77 -8.22 4.45 -7.74
C HIS A 77 -8.32 5.97 -7.86
N ARG A 78 -7.47 6.71 -7.13
CA ARG A 78 -7.41 8.18 -7.23
C ARG A 78 -6.93 8.65 -8.60
N LEU A 79 -5.87 8.04 -9.13
CA LEU A 79 -5.35 8.34 -10.46
C LEU A 79 -6.38 8.02 -11.54
N ARG A 80 -7.04 6.85 -11.47
CA ARG A 80 -8.11 6.49 -12.41
C ARG A 80 -9.31 7.41 -12.33
N LYS A 81 -9.68 7.85 -11.12
CA LYS A 81 -10.76 8.84 -10.94
C LYS A 81 -10.36 10.17 -11.58
N ALA A 82 -9.13 10.64 -11.36
CA ALA A 82 -8.64 11.88 -11.96
C ALA A 82 -8.62 11.80 -13.50
N GLU A 83 -8.16 10.69 -14.07
CA GLU A 83 -8.19 10.44 -15.51
C GLU A 83 -9.62 10.45 -16.06
N ALA A 84 -10.56 9.78 -15.38
CA ALA A 84 -11.96 9.72 -15.79
C ALA A 84 -12.70 11.07 -15.64
N THR A 85 -12.24 11.95 -14.76
CA THR A 85 -12.82 13.29 -14.59
C THR A 85 -12.37 14.23 -15.73
N GLY A 86 -11.43 13.80 -16.57
CA GLY A 86 -10.77 14.64 -17.57
C GLY A 86 -9.97 15.77 -16.89
N PRO A 87 -9.17 16.54 -17.65
CA PRO A 87 -8.70 17.82 -17.13
C PRO A 87 -9.93 18.70 -16.93
N THR A 88 -10.43 18.79 -15.69
CA THR A 88 -11.39 19.83 -15.32
C THR A 88 -10.69 21.16 -15.58
N ASP A 89 -11.11 21.83 -16.65
CA ASP A 89 -10.86 23.23 -16.97
C ASP A 89 -9.61 23.86 -16.35
N LEU A 90 -8.55 23.89 -17.15
CA LEU A 90 -7.66 25.06 -17.17
C LEU A 90 -8.28 26.21 -17.99
N ALA A 91 -9.57 26.15 -18.32
CA ALA A 91 -10.35 27.31 -18.73
C ALA A 91 -11.12 27.83 -17.52
N LEU A 92 -10.47 28.63 -16.68
CA LEU A 92 -11.05 29.80 -16.01
C LEU A 92 -9.94 30.48 -15.17
N THR A 93 -9.75 31.76 -15.50
CA THR A 93 -8.82 32.79 -14.98
C THR A 93 -7.38 32.73 -15.46
#